data_AF-K9QF85-F1
#
_entry.id   AF-K9QF85-F1
#
_cell.length_a   1.000
_cell.length_b   1.000
_cell.length_c   1.000
_cell.angle_alpha   90.00
_cell.angle_beta   90.00
_cell.angle_gamma   90.00
#
_symmetry.space_group_name_H-M   'P 1'
#
loop_
_entity.id
_entity.type
_entity.pdbx_description
1 polymer ?
#
loop_
_entity_poly.entity_id
_entity_poly.type
_entity_poly.pdbx_seq_one_letter_code
_entity_poly.pdbx_strand_id
1 'polypeptide(L)'
;MKIKTIHAHFLISIGNYSNERIGFSVELAEEESLEEIVSNLREKAKRIVGKTADELYSERNKIRSECIELEVKLKKLRQEWDATAEFLKAQGLNPTAPSMPQFRNLLTAVTVESEVVTEQDYEDSDIYDDDDEHYM
;
A
#
# COMPACT_ATOMS: atom_id res chain seq x y z
N MET A 1 -37.24 -30.47 35.69
CA MET A 1 -36.35 -29.56 34.96
C MET A 1 -37.05 -29.15 33.66
N LYS A 2 -37.37 -27.87 33.48
CA LYS A 2 -37.94 -27.37 32.21
C LYS A 2 -36.81 -26.74 31.42
N ILE A 3 -36.28 -27.45 30.43
CA ILE A 3 -35.30 -26.91 29.49
C ILE A 3 -36.01 -25.77 28.75
N LYS A 4 -35.46 -24.56 28.83
CA LYS A 4 -35.94 -23.41 28.06
C LYS A 4 -35.00 -23.23 26.88
N THR A 5 -35.55 -23.22 25.67
CA THR A 5 -34.75 -23.00 24.45
C THR A 5 -35.00 -21.60 23.93
N ILE A 6 -33.92 -20.89 23.60
CA ILE A 6 -33.98 -19.59 22.94
C ILE A 6 -33.62 -19.78 21.48
N HIS A 7 -34.47 -19.26 20.60
CA HIS A 7 -34.20 -19.11 19.19
C HIS A 7 -33.96 -17.63 18.88
N ALA A 8 -32.80 -17.31 18.31
CA ALA A 8 -32.49 -15.97 17.85
C ALA A 8 -32.21 -16.00 16.35
N HIS A 9 -32.85 -15.11 15.60
CA HIS A 9 -32.59 -14.95 14.18
C HIS A 9 -31.99 -13.58 13.92
N PHE A 10 -30.87 -13.57 13.20
CA PHE A 10 -30.20 -12.35 12.77
C PHE A 10 -30.26 -12.28 11.24
N LEU A 11 -30.60 -11.09 10.73
CA LEU A 11 -30.53 -10.79 9.31
C LEU A 11 -29.17 -10.16 9.05
N ILE A 12 -28.37 -10.80 8.22
CA ILE A 12 -27.01 -10.38 7.89
C ILE A 12 -26.99 -9.96 6.43
N SER A 13 -26.53 -8.75 6.16
CA SER A 13 -26.25 -8.31 4.79
C SER A 13 -24.97 -8.99 4.32
N ILE A 14 -25.05 -9.72 3.21
CA ILE A 14 -23.91 -10.38 2.57
C ILE A 14 -23.35 -9.54 1.40
N GLY A 15 -23.86 -8.32 1.21
CA GLY A 15 -23.55 -7.45 0.07
C GLY A 15 -24.48 -7.69 -1.12
N ASN A 16 -24.34 -6.86 -2.17
CA ASN A 16 -25.15 -6.94 -3.40
C ASN A 16 -26.67 -6.94 -3.17
N TYR A 17 -27.17 -6.15 -2.21
CA TYR A 17 -28.59 -6.11 -1.83
C TYR A 17 -29.17 -7.46 -1.41
N SER A 18 -28.31 -8.44 -1.09
CA SER A 18 -28.71 -9.75 -0.62
C SER A 18 -28.52 -9.85 0.90
N ASN A 19 -29.47 -10.50 1.55
CA ASN A 19 -29.46 -10.72 2.98
C ASN A 19 -29.59 -12.22 3.25
N GLU A 20 -28.77 -12.71 4.17
CA GLU A 20 -28.85 -14.07 4.69
C GLU A 20 -29.46 -14.03 6.10
N ARG A 21 -30.35 -14.97 6.41
CA ARG A 21 -30.93 -15.12 7.74
C ARG A 21 -30.22 -16.25 8.47
N ILE A 22 -29.46 -15.91 9.52
CA ILE A 22 -28.78 -16.89 10.36
C ILE A 22 -29.56 -17.08 11.66
N GLY A 23 -29.92 -18.33 11.97
CA GLY A 23 -30.60 -18.71 13.19
C GLY A 23 -29.66 -19.40 14.18
N PHE A 24 -29.74 -19.02 15.44
CA PHE A 24 -29.06 -19.69 16.54
C PHE A 24 -30.09 -20.26 17.51
N SER A 25 -29.83 -21.45 18.02
CA SER A 25 -30.61 -22.08 19.09
C SER A 25 -29.67 -22.37 20.25
N VAL A 26 -30.07 -21.94 21.45
CA VAL A 26 -29.32 -22.18 22.70
C VAL A 26 -30.30 -22.67 23.75
N GLU A 27 -29.89 -23.72 24.46
CA GLU A 27 -30.58 -24.18 25.67
C GLU A 27 -30.13 -23.34 26.85
N LEU A 28 -31.09 -22.82 27.61
CA LEU A 28 -30.86 -21.93 28.74
C LEU A 28 -30.78 -22.75 30.02
N ALA A 29 -29.66 -22.64 30.74
CA ALA A 29 -29.53 -23.21 32.07
C ALA A 29 -30.34 -22.40 33.10
N GLU A 30 -30.67 -23.00 34.25
CA GLU A 30 -31.53 -22.36 35.28
C GLU A 30 -30.92 -21.09 35.90
N GLU A 31 -29.59 -20.92 35.82
CA GLU A 31 -28.85 -19.79 36.38
C GLU A 31 -28.48 -18.70 35.36
N GLU A 32 -28.74 -18.92 34.06
CA GLU A 32 -28.34 -17.99 33.01
C GLU A 32 -29.37 -16.87 32.80
N SER A 33 -28.89 -15.62 32.72
CA SER A 33 -29.72 -14.48 32.34
C SER A 33 -30.03 -14.51 30.84
N LEU A 34 -31.32 -14.37 30.50
CA LEU A 34 -31.78 -14.32 29.11
C LEU A 34 -31.14 -13.16 28.32
N GLU A 35 -30.91 -12.02 28.97
CA GLU A 35 -30.29 -10.84 28.37
C GLU A 35 -28.82 -11.10 28.01
N GLU A 36 -28.11 -11.84 28.87
CA GLU A 36 -26.72 -12.22 28.65
C GLU A 36 -26.59 -13.19 27.47
N ILE A 37 -27.48 -14.19 27.37
CA ILE A 37 -27.51 -15.13 26.24
C ILE A 37 -27.77 -14.39 24.92
N VAL A 38 -28.75 -13.48 24.90
CA VAL A 38 -29.06 -12.69 23.69
C VAL A 38 -27.89 -11.79 23.29
N SER A 39 -27.21 -11.17 24.25
CA SER A 39 -25.99 -10.39 24.01
C SER A 39 -24.88 -11.26 23.39
N ASN A 40 -24.65 -12.45 23.96
CA ASN A 40 -23.66 -13.40 23.46
C ASN A 40 -23.98 -13.89 22.04
N LEU A 41 -25.25 -14.16 21.75
CA LEU A 41 -25.71 -14.54 20.41
C LEU A 41 -25.50 -13.41 19.39
N ARG A 42 -25.74 -12.16 19.81
CA ARG A 42 -25.47 -10.98 18.97
C ARG A 42 -23.98 -10.83 18.68
N GLU A 43 -23.11 -10.99 19.67
CA GLU A 43 -21.66 -10.91 19.47
C GLU A 43 -21.12 -12.07 18.61
N LYS A 44 -21.72 -13.27 18.68
CA LYS A 44 -21.44 -14.35 17.73
C LYS A 44 -21.84 -13.97 16.31
N ALA A 45 -23.04 -13.41 16.12
CA ALA A 45 -23.49 -12.96 14.81
C ALA A 45 -22.56 -11.88 14.22
N LYS A 46 -22.18 -10.86 15.00
CA LYS A 46 -21.23 -9.83 14.58
C LYS A 46 -19.88 -10.41 14.15
N ARG A 47 -19.35 -11.40 14.88
CA ARG A 47 -18.10 -12.07 14.51
C ARG A 47 -18.17 -12.80 13.16
N ILE A 48 -19.33 -13.36 12.81
CA ILE A 48 -19.53 -14.00 11.50
C ILE A 48 -19.55 -12.97 10.37
N VAL A 49 -20.19 -11.82 10.59
CA VAL A 49 -20.22 -10.73 9.61
C VAL A 49 -18.81 -10.17 9.36
N GLY A 50 -17.98 -10.13 10.40
CA GLY A 50 -16.61 -9.65 10.31
C GLY A 50 -16.52 -8.13 10.38
N LYS A 51 -15.43 -7.58 9.81
CA LYS A 51 -15.17 -6.13 9.81
C LYS A 51 -16.17 -5.40 8.92
N THR A 52 -16.49 -4.17 9.29
CA THR A 52 -17.31 -3.28 8.47
C THR A 52 -16.57 -2.84 7.20
N ALA A 53 -17.31 -2.40 6.18
CA ALA A 53 -16.72 -1.87 4.97
C ALA A 53 -15.79 -0.68 5.25
N ASP A 54 -16.19 0.22 6.17
CA ASP A 54 -15.40 1.38 6.56
C ASP A 54 -14.06 1.00 7.21
N GLU A 55 -14.07 -0.01 8.08
CA GLU A 55 -12.85 -0.55 8.68
C GLU A 55 -11.91 -1.16 7.61
N LEU A 56 -12.46 -1.89 6.65
CA LEU A 56 -11.69 -2.46 5.54
C LEU A 56 -11.11 -1.37 4.62
N TYR A 57 -11.87 -0.32 4.33
CA TYR A 57 -11.38 0.82 3.56
C TYR A 57 -10.27 1.57 4.29
N SER A 58 -10.44 1.78 5.59
CA SER A 58 -9.42 2.40 6.45
C SER A 58 -8.12 1.59 6.46
N GLU A 59 -8.22 0.27 6.68
CA GLU A 59 -7.08 -0.64 6.67
C GLU A 59 -6.38 -0.67 5.31
N ARG A 60 -7.15 -0.74 4.21
CA ARG A 60 -6.62 -0.66 2.84
C ARG A 60 -5.85 0.64 2.61
N ASN A 61 -6.41 1.78 3.02
CA ASN A 61 -5.76 3.08 2.82
C ASN A 61 -4.47 3.19 3.64
N LYS A 62 -4.46 2.67 4.86
CA LYS A 62 -3.25 2.63 5.70
C LYS A 62 -2.14 1.82 5.04
N ILE A 63 -2.44 0.58 4.62
CA ILE A 63 -1.49 -0.30 3.93
C ILE A 63 -0.97 0.36 2.66
N ARG A 64 -1.86 0.99 1.87
CA ARG A 64 -1.47 1.71 0.65
C ARG A 64 -0.48 2.82 0.94
N SER A 65 -0.72 3.64 1.98
CA SER A 65 0.21 4.70 2.36
C SER A 65 1.57 4.14 2.79
N GLU A 66 1.59 3.06 3.57
CA GLU A 66 2.83 2.39 3.99
C GLU A 66 3.62 1.86 2.77
N CYS A 67 2.94 1.26 1.78
CA CYS A 67 3.58 0.83 0.54
C CYS A 67 4.22 2.01 -0.21
N ILE A 68 3.50 3.13 -0.35
CA ILE A 68 4.03 4.33 -1.01
C ILE A 68 5.27 4.85 -0.29
N GLU A 69 5.25 4.91 1.04
CA GLU A 69 6.42 5.34 1.83
C GLU A 69 7.62 4.42 1.63
N LEU A 70 7.40 3.10 1.58
CA LEU A 70 8.45 2.11 1.35
C LEU A 70 9.03 2.21 -0.07
N GLU A 71 8.19 2.43 -1.08
CA GLU A 71 8.62 2.64 -2.46
C GLU A 71 9.51 3.89 -2.58
N VAL A 72 9.12 5.00 -1.93
CA VAL A 72 9.92 6.22 -1.91
C VAL A 72 11.27 5.98 -1.24
N LYS A 73 11.30 5.28 -0.10
CA LYS A 73 12.55 4.92 0.60
C LYS A 73 13.45 4.04 -0.26
N LEU A 74 12.90 3.02 -0.91
CA LEU A 74 13.64 2.13 -1.82
C LEU A 74 14.21 2.90 -3.01
N LYS A 75 13.42 3.79 -3.62
CA LYS A 75 13.87 4.62 -4.73
C LYS A 75 15.05 5.50 -4.31
N LYS A 76 14.96 6.13 -3.13
CA LYS A 76 16.05 6.96 -2.59
C LYS A 76 17.30 6.14 -2.34
N LEU A 77 17.19 4.99 -1.67
CA LEU A 77 18.32 4.09 -1.40
C LEU A 77 18.99 3.58 -2.69
N ARG A 78 18.19 3.34 -3.74
CA ARG A 78 18.72 2.93 -5.04
C ARG A 78 19.49 4.06 -5.73
N GLN A 79 18.99 5.29 -5.67
CA GLN A 79 19.71 6.45 -6.19
C GLN A 79 21.03 6.67 -5.43
N GLU A 80 21.01 6.53 -4.11
CA GLU A 80 22.23 6.59 -3.29
C GLU A 80 23.23 5.48 -3.67
N TRP A 81 22.75 4.26 -3.94
CA TRP A 81 23.57 3.16 -4.43
C TRP A 81 24.19 3.47 -5.80
N ASP A 82 23.39 3.90 -6.77
CA ASP A 82 23.85 4.17 -8.13
C ASP A 82 24.93 5.27 -8.11
N ALA A 83 24.70 6.36 -7.35
CA ALA A 83 25.70 7.42 -7.16
C ALA A 83 26.99 6.92 -6.50
N THR A 84 26.88 6.01 -5.54
CA THR A 84 28.05 5.44 -4.86
C THR A 84 28.81 4.47 -5.76
N ALA A 85 28.10 3.67 -6.55
CA ALA A 85 28.70 2.75 -7.52
C ALA A 85 29.47 3.53 -8.60
N GLU A 86 28.92 4.66 -9.07
CA GLU A 86 29.60 5.58 -9.96
C GLU A 86 30.85 6.20 -9.33
N PHE A 87 30.75 6.67 -8.07
CA PHE A 87 31.90 7.21 -7.35
C PHE A 87 33.02 6.16 -7.18
N LEU A 88 32.69 4.94 -6.74
CA LEU A 88 33.67 3.86 -6.56
C LEU A 88 34.32 3.46 -7.88
N LYS A 89 33.54 3.39 -8.96
CA LYS A 89 34.04 3.12 -10.31
C LYS A 89 35.00 4.20 -10.78
N ALA A 90 34.70 5.48 -10.52
CA ALA A 90 35.59 6.60 -10.84
C ALA A 90 36.92 6.53 -10.04
N GLN A 91 36.90 5.98 -8.84
CA GLN A 91 38.09 5.72 -8.01
C GLN A 91 38.80 4.39 -8.35
N GLY A 92 38.35 3.66 -9.38
CA GLY A 92 38.96 2.39 -9.80
C GLY A 92 38.65 1.18 -8.90
N LEU A 93 37.67 1.30 -8.00
CA LEU A 93 37.22 0.22 -7.12
C LEU A 93 36.03 -0.51 -7.74
N ASN A 94 35.96 -1.84 -7.58
CA ASN A 94 34.89 -2.64 -8.17
C ASN A 94 33.59 -2.52 -7.34
N PRO A 95 32.50 -1.95 -7.90
CA PRO A 95 31.28 -1.67 -7.14
C PRO A 95 30.32 -2.87 -7.00
N THR A 96 30.63 -4.04 -7.54
CA THR A 96 29.74 -5.23 -7.53
C THR A 96 29.67 -5.98 -6.19
N ALA A 97 29.94 -5.30 -5.06
CA ALA A 97 29.92 -5.93 -3.74
C ALA A 97 28.46 -6.25 -3.31
N PRO A 98 28.17 -7.46 -2.79
CA PRO A 98 26.80 -7.92 -2.51
C PRO A 98 26.11 -7.27 -1.30
N SER A 99 26.73 -6.32 -0.59
CA SER A 99 26.14 -5.65 0.58
C SER A 99 26.28 -4.14 0.55
N MET A 100 25.21 -3.43 0.92
CA MET A 100 25.19 -1.97 1.12
C MET A 100 26.06 -1.59 2.33
N PRO A 101 27.14 -0.82 2.16
CA PRO A 101 27.89 -0.34 3.31
C PRO A 101 27.03 0.70 4.06
N GLN A 102 27.04 0.67 5.39
CA GLN A 102 26.31 1.66 6.20
C GLN A 102 27.12 2.94 6.28
N PHE A 103 26.65 4.01 5.63
CA PHE A 103 27.43 5.25 5.49
C PHE A 103 26.91 6.34 6.43
N ARG A 104 27.55 6.48 7.59
CA ARG A 104 27.33 7.64 8.47
C ARG A 104 28.19 8.86 8.09
N ASN A 105 29.30 8.65 7.36
CA ASN A 105 30.35 9.66 7.16
C ASN A 105 30.93 9.68 5.72
N LEU A 106 30.16 9.38 4.67
CA LEU A 106 30.64 9.69 3.32
C LEU A 106 30.52 11.20 3.10
N LEU A 107 31.66 11.85 2.86
CA LEU A 107 31.72 13.25 2.42
C LEU A 107 30.81 13.39 1.20
N THR A 108 29.88 14.34 1.29
CA THR A 108 28.95 14.72 0.23
C THR A 108 29.69 14.73 -1.09
N ALA A 109 29.31 13.84 -2.01
CA ALA A 109 29.92 13.77 -3.33
C ALA A 109 29.89 15.18 -3.95
N VAL A 110 31.07 15.78 -4.09
CA VAL A 110 31.24 17.05 -4.78
C VAL A 110 30.73 16.83 -6.20
N THR A 111 29.63 17.47 -6.54
CA THR A 111 29.16 17.61 -7.91
C THR A 111 30.24 18.35 -8.68
N VAL A 112 31.09 17.62 -9.38
CA VAL A 112 32.04 18.22 -10.32
C VAL A 112 31.20 18.65 -11.52
N GLU A 113 31.03 19.96 -11.67
CA GLU A 113 30.44 20.57 -12.86
C GLU A 113 31.23 20.08 -14.08
N SER A 114 30.56 19.35 -14.97
CA SER A 114 31.15 18.92 -16.22
C SER A 114 31.41 20.14 -17.09
N GLU A 115 32.69 20.46 -17.29
CA GLU A 115 33.18 21.39 -18.30
C GLU A 115 32.81 20.82 -19.68
N VAL A 116 31.72 21.34 -20.27
CA VAL A 116 31.28 20.96 -21.61
C VAL A 116 32.20 21.65 -22.61
N VAL A 117 33.18 20.92 -23.14
CA VAL A 117 33.90 21.31 -24.35
C VAL A 117 33.00 21.01 -25.55
N THR A 118 32.28 22.02 -26.03
CA THR A 118 31.58 21.96 -27.32
C THR A 118 32.60 22.18 -28.44
N GLU A 119 33.13 21.10 -29.00
CA GLU A 119 33.52 21.06 -30.40
C GLU A 119 32.43 20.28 -31.14
N GLN A 120 31.60 20.97 -31.92
CA GLN A 120 31.00 20.34 -33.09
C GLN A 120 30.62 21.37 -34.14
N ASP A 121 31.13 21.05 -35.33
CA ASP A 121 31.10 21.77 -36.58
C ASP A 121 29.69 22.03 -37.12
N TYR A 122 29.65 23.06 -37.95
CA TYR A 122 28.61 23.39 -38.91
C TYR A 122 28.13 22.16 -39.70
N GLU A 123 26.81 21.95 -39.74
CA GLU A 123 26.18 21.55 -41.00
C GLU A 123 24.74 22.08 -41.10
N ASP A 124 24.58 22.86 -42.16
CA ASP A 124 23.41 23.46 -42.75
C ASP A 124 22.48 22.38 -43.31
N SER A 125 21.20 22.37 -42.94
CA SER A 125 20.15 21.90 -43.86
C SER A 125 18.77 22.39 -43.44
N ASP A 126 18.19 23.17 -44.35
CA ASP A 126 16.83 23.64 -44.38
C ASP A 126 15.80 22.52 -44.20
N ILE A 127 14.82 22.74 -43.32
CA ILE A 127 13.54 22.03 -43.37
C ILE A 127 12.43 23.09 -43.46
N TYR A 128 11.98 23.30 -44.70
CA TYR A 128 10.65 23.81 -45.02
C TYR A 128 9.72 22.61 -45.21
N ASP A 129 8.59 22.60 -44.49
CA ASP A 129 7.26 22.11 -44.88
C ASP A 129 6.35 22.35 -43.66
N ASP A 130 5.45 23.34 -43.69
CA ASP A 130 4.10 23.31 -44.27
C ASP A 130 3.13 22.47 -43.41
N ASP A 131 2.18 23.16 -42.75
CA ASP A 131 0.85 22.63 -42.40
C ASP A 131 0.02 23.73 -41.69
N ASP A 132 -0.80 24.37 -42.52
CA ASP A 132 -2.26 24.43 -42.42
C ASP A 132 -3.00 24.97 -41.18
N GLU A 133 -3.91 25.89 -41.52
CA GLU A 133 -5.26 26.10 -40.98
C GLU A 133 -5.44 26.35 -39.47
N HIS A 134 -5.65 27.63 -39.13
CA HIS A 134 -6.58 27.96 -38.05
C HIS A 134 -7.53 29.09 -38.47
N TYR A 135 -8.74 28.68 -38.85
CA TYR A 135 -9.93 29.52 -38.92
C TYR A 135 -10.11 30.31 -37.61
N MET A 136 -10.32 31.63 -37.73
CA MET A 136 -11.13 32.43 -36.81
C MET A 136 -12.36 32.93 -37.54
#